data_AF-A0A946UQX8-F1
#
_entry.id   AF-A0A946UQX8-F1
#
_cell.length_a   1.000
_cell.length_b   1.000
_cell.length_c   1.000
_cell.angle_alpha   90.00
_cell.angle_beta   90.00
_cell.angle_gamma   90.00
#
_symmetry.space_group_name_H-M   'P 1'
#
loop_
_entity.id
_entity.type
_entity.pdbx_description
1 polymer ?
#
loop_
_entity_poly.entity_id
_entity_poly.type
_entity_poly.pdbx_seq_one_letter_code
_entity_poly.pdbx_strand_id
1 'polypeptide(L)'
;QGSVAPRTQITTGETQLMNDPLFNRFQSLPEAIAPERDLWPEIATRLDRSPVTATTRVAWPVALAASVALVAMTAAITWRIASPAVDQVPPAQTLASLIQISSDSEYTPTPELLSTRTELIYSLQRNWSRLPAESQRIVADNLLEIRDSLTAIEAALSQDPDNASLQQLLHTTYEQELAMLVTLNRASHSLPIEVEL
;
A
#
# COMPACT_ATOMS: atom_id res chain seq x y z
N GLN A 1 24.47 2.26 -41.09
CA GLN A 1 23.35 3.22 -40.98
C GLN A 1 22.43 2.70 -39.89
N GLY A 2 22.60 3.19 -38.67
CA GLY A 2 21.86 2.75 -37.48
C GLY A 2 22.21 3.70 -36.34
N SER A 3 21.66 4.90 -36.40
CA SER A 3 21.85 5.94 -35.39
C SER A 3 21.05 5.54 -34.16
N VAL A 4 21.74 5.22 -33.07
CA VAL A 4 21.13 4.98 -31.75
C VAL A 4 21.26 6.28 -30.97
N ALA A 5 20.12 6.83 -30.56
CA ALA A 5 20.01 8.08 -29.82
C ALA A 5 20.78 8.04 -28.48
N PRO A 6 21.37 9.17 -28.04
CA PRO A 6 22.07 9.23 -26.76
C PRO A 6 21.08 9.15 -25.59
N ARG A 7 21.29 8.18 -24.70
CA ARG A 7 20.65 8.10 -23.38
C ARG A 7 20.94 9.40 -22.62
N THR A 8 19.88 10.09 -22.20
CA THR A 8 19.93 11.33 -21.42
C THR A 8 20.70 11.13 -20.12
N GLN A 9 21.64 12.04 -19.88
CA GLN A 9 22.50 12.09 -18.70
C GLN A 9 21.69 12.52 -17.49
N ILE A 10 21.77 11.74 -16.41
CA ILE A 10 21.25 12.08 -15.09
C ILE A 10 22.21 13.10 -14.47
N THR A 11 22.16 14.35 -14.93
CA THR A 11 22.90 15.45 -14.28
C THR A 11 21.93 16.12 -13.33
N THR A 12 22.01 15.79 -12.03
CA THR A 12 21.65 16.60 -10.85
C THR A 12 21.71 15.65 -9.64
N GLY A 13 22.89 15.57 -9.00
CA GLY A 13 23.10 14.74 -7.80
C GLY A 13 24.54 14.26 -7.57
N GLU A 14 25.42 14.38 -8.58
CA GLU A 14 26.77 13.81 -8.51
C GLU A 14 27.68 14.46 -7.46
N THR A 15 27.54 15.76 -7.19
CA THR A 15 28.43 16.45 -6.24
C THR A 15 28.12 16.17 -4.77
N GLN A 16 26.90 15.76 -4.43
CA GLN A 16 26.51 15.52 -3.04
C GLN A 16 26.74 14.06 -2.60
N LEU A 17 26.62 13.11 -3.52
CA LEU A 17 26.97 11.69 -3.28
C LEU A 17 28.49 11.48 -3.17
N MET A 18 29.30 12.28 -3.87
CA MET A 18 30.77 12.12 -3.89
C MET A 18 31.45 12.48 -2.55
N ASN A 19 30.79 13.28 -1.71
CA ASN A 19 31.30 13.69 -0.39
C ASN A 19 30.64 12.93 0.78
N ASP A 20 29.83 11.90 0.49
CA ASP A 20 29.16 11.12 1.51
C ASP A 20 30.15 10.10 2.13
N PRO A 21 30.37 10.10 3.46
CA PRO A 21 31.21 9.10 4.13
C PRO A 21 30.74 7.66 3.86
N LEU A 22 29.48 7.45 3.47
CA LEU A 22 28.95 6.15 3.06
C LEU A 22 29.50 5.70 1.70
N PHE A 23 29.64 6.61 0.74
CA PHE A 23 30.15 6.29 -0.60
C PHE A 23 31.61 5.83 -0.55
N ASN A 24 32.42 6.47 0.29
CA ASN A 24 33.80 6.04 0.56
C ASN A 24 33.87 4.65 1.21
N ARG A 25 32.87 4.27 2.03
CA ARG A 25 32.80 2.91 2.59
C ARG A 25 32.42 1.88 1.52
N PHE A 26 31.52 2.20 0.59
CA PHE A 26 31.16 1.29 -0.51
C PHE A 26 32.36 0.91 -1.39
N GLN A 27 33.27 1.86 -1.66
CA GLN A 27 34.50 1.56 -2.41
C GLN A 27 35.44 0.61 -1.66
N SER A 28 35.31 0.48 -0.34
CA SER A 28 36.12 -0.42 0.48
C SER A 28 35.48 -1.80 0.69
N LEU A 29 34.25 -2.03 0.20
CA LEU A 29 33.66 -3.36 0.27
C LEU A 29 34.29 -4.27 -0.79
N PRO A 30 34.59 -5.53 -0.44
CA PRO A 30 34.98 -6.53 -1.43
C PRO A 30 33.84 -6.73 -2.43
N GLU A 31 34.19 -6.82 -3.72
CA GLU A 31 33.26 -6.95 -4.85
C GLU A 31 32.32 -8.16 -4.73
N ALA A 32 32.78 -9.22 -4.04
CA ALA A 32 31.96 -10.37 -3.69
C ALA A 32 32.40 -10.94 -2.33
N ILE A 33 31.41 -11.23 -1.49
CA ILE A 33 31.58 -12.05 -0.29
C ILE A 33 30.94 -13.39 -0.59
N ALA A 34 31.74 -14.45 -0.68
CA ALA A 34 31.20 -15.80 -0.81
C ALA A 34 30.53 -16.19 0.52
N PRO A 35 29.29 -16.71 0.49
CA PRO A 35 28.65 -17.21 1.70
C PRO A 35 29.45 -18.38 2.28
N GLU A 36 29.58 -18.45 3.61
CA GLU A 36 30.33 -19.52 4.29
C GLU A 36 29.77 -20.92 3.99
N ARG A 37 28.48 -21.01 3.64
CA ARG A 37 27.80 -22.27 3.35
C ARG A 37 26.75 -22.09 2.24
N ASP A 38 26.79 -22.99 1.27
CA ASP A 38 25.72 -23.13 0.28
C ASP A 38 24.51 -23.84 0.91
N LEU A 39 23.41 -23.11 1.05
CA LEU A 39 22.14 -23.61 1.59
C LEU A 39 21.22 -24.17 0.50
N TRP A 40 21.58 -24.01 -0.78
CA TRP A 40 20.73 -24.39 -1.90
C TRP A 40 20.42 -25.89 -1.99
N PRO A 41 21.37 -26.79 -1.72
CA PRO A 41 21.08 -28.22 -1.67
C PRO A 41 20.07 -28.58 -0.57
N GLU A 42 20.15 -27.92 0.59
CA GLU A 42 19.23 -28.16 1.71
C GLU A 42 17.82 -27.69 1.36
N ILE A 43 17.70 -26.50 0.77
CA ILE A 43 16.42 -25.95 0.31
C ILE A 43 15.82 -26.85 -0.78
N ALA A 44 16.60 -27.26 -1.79
CA ALA A 44 16.16 -28.17 -2.84
C ALA A 44 15.62 -29.49 -2.28
N THR A 45 16.31 -30.09 -1.31
CA THR A 45 15.83 -31.32 -0.67
C THR A 45 14.55 -31.13 0.15
N ARG A 46 14.29 -29.93 0.70
CA ARG A 46 13.03 -29.64 1.42
C ARG A 46 11.86 -29.43 0.45
N LEU A 47 12.09 -28.79 -0.70
CA LEU A 47 11.06 -28.64 -1.73
C LEU A 47 10.63 -30.00 -2.30
N ASP A 48 11.59 -30.89 -2.55
CA ASP A 48 11.33 -32.22 -3.12
C ASP A 48 10.64 -33.18 -2.13
N ARG A 49 10.77 -32.89 -0.82
CA ARG A 49 10.16 -33.63 0.29
C ARG A 49 8.83 -33.04 0.77
N SER A 50 8.22 -32.13 0.02
CA SER A 50 6.85 -31.71 0.30
C SER A 50 5.89 -32.53 -0.56
N PRO A 51 5.53 -33.78 -0.19
CA PRO A 51 4.37 -34.40 -0.78
C PRO A 51 3.18 -33.56 -0.32
N VAL A 52 2.47 -32.95 -1.26
CA VAL A 52 1.10 -32.50 -1.02
C VAL A 52 0.33 -33.75 -0.60
N THR A 53 0.20 -33.97 0.70
CA THR A 53 -0.44 -35.16 1.23
C THR A 53 -1.89 -35.18 0.79
N ALA A 54 -2.14 -36.11 -0.13
CA ALA A 54 -3.38 -36.77 -0.52
C ALA A 54 -4.71 -36.10 -0.11
N THR A 55 -5.43 -35.70 -1.16
CA THR A 55 -6.90 -35.72 -1.29
C THR A 55 -7.62 -36.50 -0.18
N THR A 56 -8.21 -35.76 0.73
CA THR A 56 -9.32 -36.23 1.56
C THR A 56 -10.48 -36.55 0.62
N ARG A 57 -11.02 -37.78 0.66
CA ARG A 57 -12.27 -38.11 -0.06
C ARG A 57 -13.41 -37.31 0.58
N VAL A 58 -13.65 -36.11 0.06
CA VAL A 58 -14.78 -35.27 0.43
C VAL A 58 -16.03 -35.93 -0.14
N ALA A 59 -17.04 -36.16 0.72
CA ALA A 59 -18.32 -36.70 0.30
C ALA A 59 -18.89 -35.84 -0.85
N TRP A 60 -19.30 -36.51 -1.92
CA TRP A 60 -19.64 -35.93 -3.23
C TRP A 60 -20.57 -34.69 -3.22
N PRO A 61 -21.53 -34.52 -2.29
CA PRO A 61 -22.31 -33.27 -2.24
C PRO A 61 -21.61 -32.10 -1.53
N VAL A 62 -20.64 -32.35 -0.64
CA VAL A 62 -19.89 -31.28 0.08
C VAL A 62 -18.78 -30.71 -0.82
N ALA A 63 -18.18 -31.54 -1.67
CA ALA A 63 -17.17 -31.12 -2.63
C ALA A 63 -17.72 -30.13 -3.68
N LEU A 64 -18.96 -30.34 -4.12
CA LEU A 64 -19.64 -29.43 -5.04
C LEU A 64 -19.91 -28.07 -4.40
N ALA A 65 -20.44 -28.04 -3.17
CA ALA A 65 -20.67 -26.79 -2.44
C ALA A 65 -19.36 -26.01 -2.19
N ALA A 66 -18.29 -26.71 -1.79
CA ALA A 66 -16.99 -26.08 -1.56
C ALA A 66 -16.36 -25.54 -2.86
N SER A 67 -16.46 -26.28 -3.97
CA SER A 67 -15.94 -25.82 -5.27
C SER A 67 -16.72 -24.60 -5.80
N VAL A 68 -18.04 -24.59 -5.64
CA VAL A 68 -18.88 -23.44 -6.00
C VAL A 68 -18.58 -22.25 -5.09
N ALA A 69 -18.36 -22.46 -3.78
CA ALA A 69 -17.97 -21.38 -2.87
C ALA A 69 -16.58 -20.81 -3.21
N LEU A 70 -15.62 -21.65 -3.60
CA LEU A 70 -14.27 -21.20 -3.93
C LEU A 70 -14.22 -20.50 -5.29
N VAL A 71 -14.97 -21.00 -6.27
CA VAL A 71 -15.19 -20.33 -7.56
C VAL A 71 -15.99 -19.04 -7.35
N ALA A 72 -17.00 -19.01 -6.49
CA ALA A 72 -17.74 -17.80 -6.16
C ALA A 72 -16.88 -16.79 -5.41
N MET A 73 -16.01 -17.21 -4.49
CA MET A 73 -15.06 -16.31 -3.81
C MET A 73 -14.02 -15.78 -4.80
N THR A 74 -13.44 -16.64 -5.63
CA THR A 74 -12.43 -16.23 -6.61
C THR A 74 -13.07 -15.33 -7.66
N ALA A 75 -14.26 -15.67 -8.16
CA ALA A 75 -15.04 -14.83 -9.06
C ALA A 75 -15.50 -13.55 -8.38
N ALA A 76 -15.84 -13.54 -7.08
CA ALA A 76 -16.18 -12.32 -6.35
C ALA A 76 -14.95 -11.41 -6.16
N ILE A 77 -13.78 -11.98 -5.89
CA ILE A 77 -12.51 -11.24 -5.81
C ILE A 77 -12.14 -10.70 -7.20
N THR A 78 -12.17 -11.54 -8.25
CA THR A 78 -11.92 -11.11 -9.63
C THR A 78 -12.96 -10.10 -10.10
N TRP A 79 -14.23 -10.24 -9.73
CA TRP A 79 -15.29 -9.30 -10.08
C TRP A 79 -15.21 -8.01 -9.28
N ARG A 80 -14.71 -8.03 -8.04
CA ARG A 80 -14.34 -6.81 -7.29
C ARG A 80 -13.20 -6.06 -7.97
N ILE A 81 -12.22 -6.78 -8.53
CA ILE A 81 -11.10 -6.20 -9.28
C ILE A 81 -11.53 -5.73 -10.68
N ALA A 82 -12.47 -6.43 -11.32
CA ALA A 82 -12.90 -6.19 -12.69
C ALA A 82 -14.20 -5.37 -12.82
N SER A 83 -14.90 -5.08 -11.73
CA SER A 83 -16.09 -4.22 -11.78
C SER A 83 -15.66 -2.79 -12.08
N PRO A 84 -16.01 -2.23 -13.25
CA PRO A 84 -15.83 -0.81 -13.47
C PRO A 84 -16.66 -0.08 -12.41
N ALA A 85 -16.00 0.85 -11.71
CA ALA A 85 -16.51 1.53 -10.54
C ALA A 85 -17.99 1.93 -10.65
N VAL A 86 -18.76 1.46 -9.66
CA VAL A 86 -20.04 2.00 -9.21
C VAL A 86 -19.98 3.53 -9.29
N ASP A 87 -21.01 4.17 -9.86
CA ASP A 87 -21.16 5.62 -10.07
C ASP A 87 -19.97 6.44 -9.61
N GLN A 88 -19.06 6.71 -10.53
CA GLN A 88 -17.72 7.17 -10.20
C GLN A 88 -17.77 8.55 -9.55
N VAL A 89 -17.87 8.57 -8.22
CA VAL A 89 -17.66 9.76 -7.42
C VAL A 89 -16.28 10.30 -7.81
N PRO A 90 -16.19 11.56 -8.27
CA PRO A 90 -14.92 12.13 -8.67
C PRO A 90 -13.89 11.97 -7.54
N PRO A 91 -12.65 11.56 -7.84
CA PRO A 91 -11.63 11.29 -6.82
C PRO A 91 -11.40 12.49 -5.89
N ALA A 92 -11.59 13.72 -6.39
CA ALA A 92 -11.54 14.94 -5.59
C ALA A 92 -12.66 15.05 -4.53
N GLN A 93 -13.84 14.50 -4.80
CA GLN A 93 -14.95 14.42 -3.84
C GLN A 93 -14.70 13.33 -2.80
N THR A 94 -14.11 12.20 -3.21
CA THR A 94 -13.66 11.13 -2.29
C THR A 94 -12.63 11.66 -1.29
N LEU A 95 -11.68 12.49 -1.72
CA LEU A 95 -10.74 13.12 -0.79
C LEU A 95 -11.41 14.10 0.18
N ALA A 96 -12.44 14.82 -0.28
CA ALA A 96 -13.16 15.77 0.57
C ALA A 96 -13.98 15.03 1.65
N SER A 97 -14.54 13.86 1.35
CA SER A 97 -15.27 13.05 2.33
C SER A 97 -14.36 12.48 3.41
N LEU A 98 -13.07 12.23 3.12
CA LEU A 98 -12.11 11.76 4.12
C LEU A 98 -11.91 12.73 5.30
N ILE A 99 -12.21 14.02 5.14
CA ILE A 99 -12.10 15.02 6.22
C ILE A 99 -13.24 14.88 7.23
N GLN A 100 -14.38 14.32 6.80
CA GLN A 100 -15.50 14.07 7.71
C GLN A 100 -15.17 12.86 8.57
N ILE A 101 -14.97 13.09 9.86
CA ILE A 101 -14.79 12.03 10.86
C ILE A 101 -16.18 11.68 11.38
N SER A 102 -16.56 10.41 11.28
CA SER A 102 -17.75 9.87 11.91
C SER A 102 -17.54 9.81 13.43
N SER A 103 -18.14 10.77 14.16
CA SER A 103 -18.03 10.91 15.62
C SER A 103 -18.80 9.87 16.44
N ASP A 104 -19.21 8.76 15.85
CA ASP A 104 -20.07 7.75 16.49
C ASP A 104 -19.29 6.68 17.27
N SER A 105 -17.95 6.74 17.29
CA SER A 105 -17.13 5.84 18.09
C SER A 105 -16.90 6.39 19.51
N GLU A 106 -16.95 5.50 20.50
CA GLU A 106 -16.56 5.79 21.88
C GLU A 106 -15.05 6.05 21.99
N TYR A 107 -14.26 5.61 21.00
CA TYR A 107 -12.87 5.98 20.83
C TYR A 107 -12.77 7.38 20.20
N THR A 108 -12.25 8.35 20.95
CA THR A 108 -12.00 9.70 20.44
C THR A 108 -10.52 9.86 20.09
N PRO A 109 -10.17 10.02 18.79
CA PRO A 109 -8.80 10.35 18.40
C PRO A 109 -8.32 11.64 19.07
N THR A 110 -7.02 11.75 19.35
CA THR A 110 -6.49 12.97 19.97
C THR A 110 -6.69 14.18 19.02
N PRO A 111 -6.99 15.38 19.57
CA PRO A 111 -7.23 16.55 18.73
C PRO A 111 -6.02 16.95 17.87
N GLU A 112 -4.80 16.66 18.32
CA GLU A 112 -3.56 16.88 17.57
C GLU A 112 -3.40 15.93 16.37
N LEU A 113 -3.81 14.67 16.53
CA LEU A 113 -3.83 13.70 15.43
C LEU A 113 -4.80 14.17 14.33
N LEU A 114 -6.00 14.62 14.73
CA LEU A 114 -7.02 15.09 13.81
C LEU A 114 -6.62 16.35 13.05
N SER A 115 -5.98 17.31 13.73
CA SER A 115 -5.50 18.53 13.08
C SER A 115 -4.40 18.23 12.06
N THR A 116 -3.41 17.42 12.44
CA THR A 116 -2.30 17.00 11.58
C THR A 116 -2.83 16.30 10.32
N ARG A 117 -3.74 15.35 10.52
CA ARG A 117 -4.37 14.62 9.40
C ARG A 117 -5.11 15.56 8.46
N THR A 118 -5.93 16.45 9.02
CA THR A 118 -6.75 17.39 8.24
C THR A 118 -5.85 18.31 7.39
N GLU A 119 -4.76 18.80 7.97
CA GLU A 119 -3.77 19.61 7.26
C GLU A 119 -3.11 18.85 6.09
N LEU A 120 -2.74 17.59 6.30
CA LEU A 120 -2.15 16.73 5.26
C LEU A 120 -3.13 16.48 4.11
N ILE A 121 -4.40 16.24 4.40
CA ILE A 121 -5.44 16.06 3.37
C ILE A 121 -5.67 17.36 2.60
N TYR A 122 -5.77 18.51 3.27
CA TYR A 122 -5.93 19.80 2.59
C TYR A 122 -4.74 20.15 1.69
N SER A 123 -3.52 19.87 2.15
CA SER A 123 -2.32 20.10 1.34
C SER A 123 -2.22 19.12 0.16
N LEU A 124 -2.67 17.87 0.32
CA LEU A 124 -2.80 16.93 -0.80
C LEU A 124 -3.86 17.41 -1.80
N GLN A 125 -5.01 17.86 -1.33
CA GLN A 125 -6.12 18.31 -2.18
C GLN A 125 -5.73 19.51 -3.06
N ARG A 126 -4.93 20.46 -2.54
CA ARG A 126 -4.41 21.60 -3.33
C ARG A 126 -3.54 21.19 -4.51
N ASN A 127 -2.81 20.09 -4.37
CA ASN A 127 -1.91 19.56 -5.41
C ASN A 127 -2.53 18.40 -6.18
N TRP A 128 -3.78 18.02 -5.87
CA TRP A 128 -4.45 16.86 -6.43
C TRP A 128 -4.52 16.90 -7.97
N SER A 129 -4.84 18.07 -8.52
CA SER A 129 -4.94 18.29 -9.97
C SER A 129 -3.61 18.12 -10.72
N ARG A 130 -2.47 18.06 -10.02
CA ARG A 130 -1.16 17.80 -10.63
C ARG A 130 -0.90 16.31 -10.85
N LEU A 131 -1.61 15.43 -10.14
CA LEU A 131 -1.50 13.99 -10.35
C LEU A 131 -2.25 13.57 -11.62
N PRO A 132 -1.74 12.58 -12.38
CA PRO A 132 -2.50 11.95 -13.45
C PRO A 132 -3.83 11.40 -12.94
N ALA A 133 -4.88 11.44 -13.76
CA ALA A 133 -6.23 11.03 -13.37
C ALA A 133 -6.29 9.56 -12.89
N GLU A 134 -5.47 8.68 -13.47
CA GLU A 134 -5.36 7.29 -13.02
C GLU A 134 -4.76 7.19 -11.61
N SER A 135 -3.66 7.90 -11.35
CA SER A 135 -3.04 7.96 -10.03
C SER A 135 -3.97 8.56 -8.97
N GLN A 136 -4.74 9.59 -9.33
CA GLN A 136 -5.75 10.18 -8.43
C GLN A 136 -6.75 9.13 -7.95
N ARG A 137 -7.27 8.29 -8.85
CA ARG A 137 -8.22 7.23 -8.49
C ARG A 137 -7.60 6.21 -7.56
N ILE A 138 -6.45 5.66 -7.94
CA ILE A 138 -5.75 4.66 -7.14
C ILE A 138 -5.47 5.17 -5.73
N VAL A 139 -5.01 6.42 -5.60
CA VAL A 139 -4.73 7.02 -4.30
C VAL A 139 -6.02 7.24 -3.50
N ALA A 140 -7.08 7.76 -4.13
CA ALA A 140 -8.36 7.97 -3.45
C ALA A 140 -8.97 6.64 -2.94
N ASP A 141 -8.93 5.60 -3.76
CA ASP A 141 -9.46 4.27 -3.42
C ASP A 141 -8.69 3.65 -2.25
N ASN A 142 -7.34 3.67 -2.29
CA ASN A 142 -6.52 3.15 -1.20
C ASN A 142 -6.74 3.91 0.12
N LEU A 143 -6.86 5.25 0.06
CA LEU A 143 -7.11 6.04 1.26
C LEU A 143 -8.50 5.77 1.85
N LEU A 144 -9.49 5.52 0.99
CA LEU A 144 -10.83 5.14 1.42
C LEU A 144 -10.83 3.75 2.07
N GLU A 145 -10.10 2.78 1.51
CA GLU A 145 -9.97 1.45 2.11
C GLU A 145 -9.33 1.48 3.51
N ILE A 146 -8.29 2.30 3.70
CA ILE A 146 -7.69 2.51 5.03
C ILE A 146 -8.71 3.13 6.00
N ARG A 147 -9.50 4.10 5.54
CA ARG A 147 -10.55 4.76 6.33
C ARG A 147 -11.67 3.80 6.74
N ASP A 148 -12.10 2.95 5.83
CA ASP A 148 -13.10 1.91 6.11
C ASP A 148 -12.56 0.93 7.15
N SER A 149 -11.28 0.57 7.05
CA SER A 149 -10.61 -0.31 8.01
C SER A 149 -10.55 0.31 9.42
N LEU A 150 -10.16 1.58 9.53
CA LEU A 150 -10.18 2.31 10.81
C LEU A 150 -11.57 2.33 11.43
N THR A 151 -12.59 2.65 10.63
CA THR A 151 -13.99 2.70 11.08
C THR A 151 -14.47 1.33 11.57
N ALA A 152 -14.08 0.25 10.88
CA ALA A 152 -14.40 -1.11 11.28
C ALA A 152 -13.72 -1.51 12.61
N ILE A 153 -12.45 -1.11 12.80
CA ILE A 153 -11.72 -1.36 14.05
C ILE A 153 -12.36 -0.58 15.21
N GLU A 154 -12.70 0.69 14.99
CA GLU A 154 -13.40 1.53 15.97
C GLU A 154 -14.76 0.96 16.34
N ALA A 155 -15.54 0.46 15.37
CA ALA A 155 -16.82 -0.19 15.63
C ALA A 155 -16.67 -1.51 16.41
N ALA A 156 -15.61 -2.28 16.15
CA ALA A 156 -15.29 -3.48 16.92
C ALA A 156 -14.87 -3.15 18.36
N LEU A 157 -14.09 -2.07 18.54
CA LEU A 157 -13.70 -1.57 19.87
C LEU A 157 -14.90 -1.06 20.69
N SER A 158 -15.93 -0.48 20.04
CA SER A 158 -17.18 -0.15 20.74
C SER A 158 -17.90 -1.37 21.32
N GLN A 159 -17.64 -2.58 20.81
CA GLN A 159 -18.18 -3.83 21.36
C GLN A 159 -17.29 -4.44 22.44
N ASP A 160 -15.96 -4.25 22.35
CA ASP A 160 -14.96 -4.77 23.28
C ASP A 160 -13.86 -3.73 23.55
N PRO A 161 -14.12 -2.73 24.43
CA PRO A 161 -13.23 -1.60 24.64
C PRO A 161 -11.87 -1.98 25.23
N ASP A 162 -11.81 -3.07 26.00
CA ASP A 162 -10.61 -3.54 26.70
C ASP A 162 -9.72 -4.43 25.82
N ASN A 163 -10.06 -4.60 24.54
CA ASN A 163 -9.29 -5.41 23.61
C ASN A 163 -7.97 -4.74 23.20
N ALA A 164 -6.91 -5.01 23.96
CA ALA A 164 -5.57 -4.46 23.71
C ALA A 164 -5.03 -4.74 22.29
N SER A 165 -5.45 -5.85 21.65
CA SER A 165 -5.00 -6.17 20.29
C SER A 165 -5.66 -5.25 19.25
N LEU A 166 -6.95 -4.96 19.40
CA LEU A 166 -7.65 -4.02 18.53
C LEU A 166 -7.18 -2.58 18.75
N GLN A 167 -6.89 -2.19 20.00
CA GLN A 167 -6.30 -0.88 20.31
C GLN A 167 -4.92 -0.70 19.63
N GLN A 168 -4.06 -1.72 19.72
CA GLN A 168 -2.76 -1.73 19.04
C GLN A 168 -2.94 -1.65 17.52
N LEU A 169 -3.84 -2.46 16.96
CA LEU A 169 -4.12 -2.45 15.53
C LEU A 169 -4.59 -1.07 15.06
N LEU A 170 -5.50 -0.44 15.82
CA LEU A 170 -5.98 0.90 15.55
C LEU A 170 -4.82 1.91 15.49
N HIS A 171 -3.96 1.90 16.52
CA HIS A 171 -2.78 2.76 16.56
C HIS A 171 -1.87 2.57 15.34
N THR A 172 -1.51 1.32 15.03
CA THR A 172 -0.64 1.03 13.88
C THR A 172 -1.28 1.43 12.55
N THR A 173 -2.60 1.30 12.41
CA THR A 173 -3.33 1.70 11.21
C THR A 173 -3.34 3.22 11.05
N TYR A 174 -3.45 3.97 12.16
CA TYR A 174 -3.33 5.43 12.16
C TYR A 174 -1.92 5.90 11.75
N GLU A 175 -0.87 5.26 12.28
CA GLU A 175 0.50 5.58 11.88
C GLU A 175 0.73 5.33 10.38
N GLN A 176 0.19 4.24 9.86
CA GLN A 176 0.27 3.91 8.44
C GLN A 176 -0.48 4.93 7.57
N GLU A 177 -1.67 5.36 7.97
CA GLU A 177 -2.44 6.41 7.27
C GLU A 177 -1.61 7.69 7.17
N LEU A 178 -1.05 8.16 8.29
CA LEU A 178 -0.26 9.38 8.32
C LEU A 178 1.01 9.27 7.47
N ALA A 179 1.74 8.16 7.57
CA ALA A 179 2.95 7.93 6.79
C ALA A 179 2.65 7.95 5.28
N MET A 180 1.53 7.37 4.87
CA MET A 180 1.07 7.40 3.49
C MET A 180 0.70 8.82 3.06
N LEU A 181 -0.08 9.55 3.86
CA LEU A 181 -0.45 10.94 3.57
C LEU A 181 0.78 11.84 3.41
N VAL A 182 1.78 11.72 4.29
CA VAL A 182 3.05 12.46 4.18
C VAL A 182 3.79 12.09 2.90
N THR A 183 3.88 10.81 2.57
CA THR A 183 4.57 10.32 1.37
C THR A 183 3.89 10.83 0.09
N LEU A 184 2.57 10.72 0.01
CA LEU A 184 1.77 11.22 -1.11
C LEU A 184 1.87 12.72 -1.25
N ASN A 185 1.83 13.44 -0.13
CA ASN A 185 2.01 14.88 -0.12
C ASN A 185 3.36 15.26 -0.71
N ARG A 186 4.45 14.64 -0.27
CA ARG A 186 5.79 14.86 -0.83
C ARG A 186 5.85 14.53 -2.33
N ALA A 187 5.28 13.38 -2.73
CA ALA A 187 5.25 12.96 -4.13
C ALA A 187 4.52 13.99 -5.02
N SER A 188 3.37 14.49 -4.56
CA SER A 188 2.59 15.51 -5.28
C SER A 188 3.30 16.86 -5.41
N HIS A 189 4.20 17.19 -4.47
CA HIS A 189 5.04 18.38 -4.56
C HIS A 189 6.25 18.17 -5.49
N SER A 190 6.70 16.92 -5.68
CA SER A 190 7.90 16.59 -6.47
C SER A 190 7.66 16.34 -7.96
N LEU A 191 6.42 16.16 -8.42
CA LEU A 191 6.13 15.92 -9.84
C LEU A 191 6.42 17.19 -10.66
N PRO A 192 7.47 17.19 -11.53
CA PRO A 192 7.66 18.26 -12.49
C PRO A 192 6.53 18.19 -13.51
N ILE A 193 6.02 19.35 -13.92
CA ILE A 193 5.09 19.46 -15.03
C ILE A 193 5.88 19.15 -16.30
N GLU A 194 6.05 17.88 -16.67
CA GLU A 194 6.42 17.52 -18.04
C GLU A 194 5.18 17.74 -18.90
N VAL A 195 5.01 19.00 -19.31
CA VAL A 195 4.19 19.37 -20.46
C VAL A 195 4.93 18.84 -21.68
N GLU A 196 4.68 17.60 -22.07
CA GLU A 196 5.00 17.18 -23.43
C GLU A 196 3.93 17.78 -24.34
N LEU A 197 4.39 18.68 -25.22
CA LEU A 197 3.63 19.55 -26.13
C LEU A 197 2.90 18.78 -27.23
#